data_AF-A0A017SPZ9-F1
#
_entry.id   AF-A0A017SPZ9-F1
#
_cell.length_a   1.000
_cell.length_b   1.000
_cell.length_c   1.000
_cell.angle_alpha   90.00
_cell.angle_beta   90.00
_cell.angle_gamma   90.00
#
_symmetry.space_group_name_H-M   'P 1'
#
loop_
_entity.id
_entity.type
_entity.pdbx_description
1 polymer ?
#
loop_
_entity_poly.entity_id
_entity_poly.type
_entity_poly.pdbx_seq_one_letter_code
_entity_poly.pdbx_strand_id
1 'polypeptide(L)'
;DSGKTRRPRDVRLIHMLLASLGVTAYQERVPLQLLDFAYRYTSNVLTDAVHLATEGYAAAAGESGTSGGRGGGGGGGGGGAHDVNTVSLSAMRLSIASRLHYQFQTGLPKEFLMDVATERNRVALPGASRGFDVAGNANRAPQAHQGLVIGGMRLPPERFCLTGVGWDMNE
;
A
#
# COMPACT_ATOMS: atom_id res chain seq x y z
N ASP A 1 14.24 13.69 25.23
CA ASP A 1 15.72 13.68 25.13
C ASP A 1 16.14 14.87 24.30
N SER A 2 17.22 15.59 24.64
CA SER A 2 17.56 16.90 24.03
C SER A 2 18.56 16.80 22.87
N GLY A 3 18.83 15.60 22.34
CA GLY A 3 19.68 15.39 21.16
C GLY A 3 21.17 15.71 21.34
N LYS A 4 21.61 16.00 22.57
CA LYS A 4 22.99 16.35 22.96
C LYS A 4 23.84 15.14 23.39
N THR A 5 23.27 13.94 23.45
CA THR A 5 24.01 12.70 23.69
C THR A 5 24.90 12.38 22.49
N ARG A 6 26.09 11.81 22.72
CA ARG A 6 27.08 11.44 21.67
C ARG A 6 26.52 10.30 20.80
N ARG A 7 25.63 10.63 19.87
CA ARG A 7 25.02 9.71 18.91
C ARG A 7 25.51 9.99 17.48
N PRO A 8 25.54 8.98 16.59
CA PRO A 8 25.83 9.19 15.17
C PRO A 8 24.94 10.27 14.55
N ARG A 9 25.45 10.95 13.52
CA ARG A 9 24.77 12.08 12.86
C ARG A 9 23.35 11.73 12.42
N ASP A 10 23.18 10.61 11.73
CA ASP A 10 21.89 10.26 11.11
C ASP A 10 20.84 9.85 12.15
N VAL A 11 21.27 9.25 13.26
CA VAL A 11 20.40 8.97 14.41
C VAL A 11 19.90 10.28 15.03
N ARG A 12 20.75 11.32 15.12
CA ARG A 12 20.34 12.65 15.61
C ARG A 12 19.36 13.32 14.65
N LEU A 13 19.53 13.15 13.34
CA LEU A 13 18.60 13.66 12.33
C LEU A 13 17.23 12.98 12.43
N ILE A 14 17.18 11.65 12.59
CA ILE A 14 15.91 10.94 12.81
C ILE A 14 15.24 11.40 14.10
N HIS A 15 16.00 11.62 15.18
CA HIS A 15 15.43 12.18 16.41
C HIS A 15 14.79 13.55 16.19
N MET A 16 15.44 14.45 15.44
CA MET A 16 14.86 15.76 15.09
C MET A 16 13.65 15.64 14.16
N LEU A 17 13.66 14.68 13.22
CA LEU A 17 12.51 14.41 12.36
C LEU A 17 11.32 13.92 13.18
N LEU A 18 11.51 12.95 14.07
CA LEU A 18 10.46 12.44 14.97
C LEU A 18 9.92 13.55 15.87
N ALA A 19 10.79 14.40 16.40
CA ALA A 19 10.39 15.57 17.18
C ALA A 19 9.53 16.56 16.36
N SER A 20 9.85 16.78 15.08
CA SER A 20 9.06 17.65 14.18
C SER A 20 7.66 17.09 13.90
N LEU A 21 7.50 15.77 13.96
CA LEU A 21 6.22 15.07 13.84
C LEU A 21 5.47 14.98 15.19
N GLY A 22 5.98 15.61 16.24
CA GLY A 22 5.39 15.56 17.58
C GLY A 22 5.63 14.25 18.34
N VAL A 23 6.46 13.35 17.81
CA VAL A 23 6.80 12.07 18.46
C VAL A 23 7.92 12.29 19.47
N THR A 24 7.56 12.43 20.74
CA THR A 24 8.50 12.72 21.84
C THR A 24 9.02 11.47 22.55
N ALA A 25 8.35 10.33 22.40
CA ALA A 25 8.69 9.06 23.02
C ALA A 25 8.74 7.93 22.00
N TYR A 26 9.89 7.26 21.90
CA TYR A 26 10.10 6.11 21.04
C TYR A 26 11.18 5.20 21.64
N GLN A 27 11.23 3.93 21.23
CA GLN A 27 12.25 2.99 21.70
C GLN A 27 13.60 3.25 21.04
N GLU A 28 14.71 3.08 21.75
CA GLU A 28 16.07 3.36 21.24
C GLU A 28 16.42 2.63 19.93
N ARG A 29 15.81 1.46 19.67
CA ARG A 29 16.01 0.68 18.44
C ARG A 29 15.33 1.24 17.19
N VAL A 30 14.32 2.11 17.33
CA VAL A 30 13.52 2.61 16.20
C VAL A 30 14.36 3.38 15.18
N PRO A 31 15.24 4.34 15.57
CA PRO A 31 16.09 5.02 14.60
C PRO A 31 17.01 4.09 13.81
N LEU A 32 17.54 3.04 14.45
CA LEU A 32 18.38 2.05 13.77
C LEU A 32 17.58 1.27 12.73
N GLN A 33 16.37 0.81 13.09
CA GLN A 33 15.49 0.10 12.16
C GLN A 33 15.09 0.96 10.95
N LEU A 34 14.84 2.26 11.17
CA LEU A 34 14.53 3.19 10.08
C LEU A 34 15.74 3.44 9.16
N LEU A 35 16.96 3.49 9.71
CA LEU A 35 18.18 3.59 8.91
C LEU A 35 18.44 2.31 8.11
N ASP A 36 18.26 1.14 8.71
CA ASP A 36 18.40 -0.15 8.00
C ASP A 36 17.37 -0.26 6.86
N PHE A 37 16.14 0.18 7.11
CA PHE A 37 15.11 0.27 6.08
C PHE A 37 15.51 1.24 4.97
N ALA A 38 15.93 2.47 5.29
CA ALA A 38 16.34 3.46 4.30
C ALA A 38 17.53 2.99 3.46
N TYR A 39 18.50 2.33 4.09
CA TYR A 39 19.65 1.73 3.40
C TYR A 39 19.21 0.62 2.43
N ARG A 40 18.40 -0.33 2.89
CA ARG A 40 17.88 -1.42 2.03
C ARG A 40 17.02 -0.88 0.88
N TYR A 41 16.15 0.09 1.16
CA TYR A 41 15.31 0.73 0.15
C TYR A 41 16.13 1.44 -0.92
N THR A 42 17.07 2.30 -0.52
CA THR A 42 17.90 3.05 -1.46
C THR A 42 18.84 2.15 -2.25
N SER A 43 19.42 1.12 -1.64
CA SER A 43 20.22 0.11 -2.35
C SER A 43 19.40 -0.56 -3.46
N ASN A 44 18.19 -1.03 -3.14
CA ASN A 44 17.32 -1.71 -4.10
C ASN A 44 16.84 -0.77 -5.23
N VAL A 45 16.57 0.51 -4.91
CA VAL A 45 16.19 1.51 -5.93
C VAL A 45 17.35 1.82 -6.86
N LEU A 46 18.57 1.94 -6.32
CA LEU A 46 19.76 2.23 -7.11
C LEU A 46 20.14 1.04 -8.01
N THR A 47 20.05 -0.20 -7.52
CA THR A 47 20.31 -1.40 -8.34
C THR A 47 19.35 -1.48 -9.52
N ASP A 48 18.06 -1.24 -9.29
CA ASP A 48 17.07 -1.22 -10.36
C ASP A 48 17.31 -0.07 -11.34
N ALA A 49 17.69 1.11 -10.83
CA ALA A 49 17.98 2.26 -11.68
C ALA A 49 19.20 2.03 -12.58
N VAL A 50 20.24 1.34 -12.07
CA VAL A 50 21.38 0.91 -12.89
C VAL A 50 20.91 -0.03 -14.00
N HIS A 51 20.09 -1.03 -13.70
CA HIS A 51 19.57 -1.96 -14.70
C HIS A 51 18.73 -1.22 -15.78
N LEU A 52 17.82 -0.34 -15.37
CA LEU A 52 17.00 0.46 -16.29
C LEU A 52 17.83 1.43 -17.15
N ALA A 53 18.95 1.93 -16.63
CA ALA A 53 19.88 2.75 -17.39
C ALA A 53 20.65 1.91 -18.43
N THR A 54 21.12 0.71 -18.06
CA THR A 54 21.82 -0.19 -18.99
C THR A 54 20.92 -0.69 -20.12
N GLU A 55 19.63 -0.88 -19.86
CA GLU A 55 18.64 -1.33 -20.86
C GLU A 55 18.13 -0.19 -21.74
N GLY A 56 18.51 1.07 -21.47
CA GLY A 56 18.13 2.23 -22.29
C GLY A 56 16.74 2.80 -22.00
N TYR A 57 15.99 2.26 -21.04
CA TYR A 57 14.70 2.81 -20.61
C TYR A 57 14.81 4.24 -20.06
N ALA A 58 15.99 4.58 -19.53
CA ALA A 58 16.29 5.91 -19.01
C ALA A 58 16.37 7.01 -20.08
N ALA A 59 16.77 6.66 -21.31
CA ALA A 59 16.89 7.60 -22.43
C ALA A 59 15.52 7.97 -23.02
N ALA A 60 14.59 7.01 -23.07
CA ALA A 60 13.24 7.22 -23.61
C ALA A 60 12.40 8.19 -22.77
N ALA A 61 12.65 8.28 -21.45
CA ALA A 61 11.94 9.20 -20.55
C ALA A 61 12.56 10.61 -20.51
N GLY A 62 13.69 10.85 -21.18
CA GLY A 62 14.48 12.08 -21.11
C GLY A 62 14.19 13.14 -22.18
N GLU A 63 13.40 12.83 -23.21
CA GLU A 63 13.25 13.71 -24.37
C GLU A 63 11.79 14.09 -24.65
N SER A 64 11.28 15.05 -23.89
CA SER A 64 10.02 15.74 -24.21
C SER A 64 10.05 17.23 -23.82
N GLY A 65 11.24 17.83 -23.75
CA GLY A 65 11.41 19.22 -23.33
C GLY A 65 12.67 19.90 -23.85
N THR A 66 12.55 20.49 -25.05
CA THR A 66 13.31 21.65 -25.55
C THR A 66 14.79 21.46 -25.95
N SER A 67 15.01 21.17 -27.24
CA SER A 67 15.90 21.96 -28.11
C SER A 67 15.60 21.62 -29.57
N GLY A 68 14.95 22.56 -30.28
CA GLY A 68 14.76 22.44 -31.72
C GLY A 68 16.07 22.58 -32.48
N GLY A 69 16.24 21.82 -33.56
CA GLY A 69 17.31 22.06 -34.53
C GLY A 69 17.79 20.82 -35.29
N ARG A 70 17.12 20.52 -36.42
CA ARG A 70 17.66 20.07 -37.72
C ARG A 70 18.90 19.17 -37.78
N GLY A 71 18.73 18.05 -38.50
CA GLY A 71 19.79 17.24 -39.13
C GLY A 71 19.73 15.81 -38.60
N GLY A 72 19.37 14.78 -39.34
CA GLY A 72 19.75 14.47 -40.71
C GLY A 72 20.71 13.29 -40.68
N GLY A 73 20.30 12.14 -41.23
CA GLY A 73 21.21 11.07 -41.64
C GLY A 73 21.39 9.91 -40.65
N GLY A 74 20.67 8.83 -40.91
CA GLY A 74 21.25 7.51 -41.19
C GLY A 74 22.25 6.87 -40.22
N GLY A 75 21.92 5.65 -39.80
CA GLY A 75 22.93 4.59 -39.68
C GLY A 75 23.11 4.03 -38.27
N GLY A 76 22.52 2.85 -38.07
CA GLY A 76 23.22 1.67 -37.54
C GLY A 76 24.03 1.78 -36.26
N GLY A 77 23.53 1.09 -35.23
CA GLY A 77 24.36 0.18 -34.43
C GLY A 77 25.55 0.78 -33.70
N GLY A 78 25.33 1.18 -32.46
CA GLY A 78 26.40 1.50 -31.54
C GLY A 78 25.81 1.90 -30.21
N GLY A 79 25.45 0.91 -29.40
CA GLY A 79 25.16 1.11 -27.99
C GLY A 79 26.36 1.83 -27.38
N GLY A 80 26.23 3.14 -27.17
CA GLY A 80 27.13 3.84 -26.29
C GLY A 80 27.04 3.10 -24.97
N ALA A 81 28.14 2.48 -24.56
CA ALA A 81 28.28 1.89 -23.25
C ALA A 81 27.97 3.00 -22.26
N HIS A 82 26.70 3.07 -21.85
CA HIS A 82 26.26 3.96 -20.80
C HIS A 82 27.04 3.45 -19.60
N ASP A 83 28.02 4.21 -19.13
CA ASP A 83 28.88 3.82 -18.02
C ASP A 83 27.97 3.23 -16.94
N VAL A 84 28.19 1.96 -16.59
CA VAL A 84 27.45 1.25 -15.52
C VAL A 84 27.52 1.99 -14.18
N ASN A 85 28.38 3.00 -14.08
CA ASN A 85 28.55 3.91 -12.96
C ASN A 85 27.73 5.22 -13.06
N THR A 86 26.96 5.44 -14.12
CA THR A 86 26.19 6.68 -14.30
C THR A 86 24.69 6.41 -14.18
N VAL A 87 24.13 6.75 -13.02
CA VAL A 87 22.68 6.68 -12.77
C VAL A 87 22.05 8.03 -13.14
N SER A 88 21.16 8.04 -14.13
CA SER A 88 20.41 9.24 -14.48
C SER A 88 19.22 9.47 -13.55
N LEU A 89 18.78 10.73 -13.45
CA LEU A 89 17.61 11.09 -12.65
C LEU A 89 16.31 10.49 -13.24
N SER A 90 16.23 10.30 -14.56
CA SER A 90 15.10 9.63 -15.21
C SER A 90 15.02 8.14 -14.82
N ALA A 91 16.15 7.43 -14.80
CA ALA A 91 16.21 6.03 -14.35
C ALA A 91 15.80 5.89 -12.89
N MET A 92 16.26 6.80 -12.02
CA MET A 92 15.90 6.81 -10.60
C MET A 92 14.40 7.04 -10.40
N ARG A 93 13.79 7.99 -11.12
CA ARG A 93 12.34 8.24 -11.06
C ARG A 93 11.53 7.02 -11.51
N LEU A 94 11.96 6.37 -12.59
CA LEU A 94 11.29 5.18 -13.11
C LEU A 94 11.40 3.99 -12.13
N SER A 95 12.57 3.79 -11.54
CA SER A 95 12.83 2.78 -10.50
C SER A 95 11.95 2.99 -9.25
N ILE A 96 11.79 4.23 -8.80
CA ILE A 96 10.88 4.54 -7.69
C ILE A 96 9.42 4.28 -8.10
N ALA A 97 9.01 4.73 -9.29
CA ALA A 97 7.65 4.56 -9.78
C ALA A 97 7.25 3.08 -9.87
N SER A 98 8.14 2.22 -10.39
CA SER A 98 7.86 0.78 -10.52
C SER A 98 7.58 0.10 -9.17
N ARG A 99 8.23 0.56 -8.09
CA ARG A 99 8.07 0.02 -6.72
C ARG A 99 6.86 0.59 -5.99
N LEU A 100 6.51 1.86 -6.22
CA LEU A 100 5.34 2.49 -5.62
C LEU A 100 4.06 1.71 -5.91
N HIS A 101 3.94 1.08 -7.08
CA HIS A 101 2.74 0.32 -7.47
C HIS A 101 2.35 -0.84 -6.55
N TYR A 102 3.30 -1.46 -5.84
CA TYR A 102 3.02 -2.65 -5.03
C TYR A 102 3.53 -2.56 -3.58
N GLN A 103 4.51 -1.71 -3.27
CA GLN A 103 5.06 -1.61 -1.91
C GLN A 103 4.40 -0.53 -1.07
N PHE A 104 4.17 0.65 -1.66
CA PHE A 104 3.62 1.81 -0.97
C PHE A 104 2.20 2.03 -1.47
N GLN A 105 1.25 1.33 -0.85
CA GLN A 105 -0.16 1.58 -1.09
C GLN A 105 -0.49 2.98 -0.61
N THR A 106 -0.56 3.93 -1.54
CA THR A 106 -1.38 5.11 -1.36
C THR A 106 -2.80 4.60 -1.13
N GLY A 107 -3.49 5.08 -0.09
CA GLY A 107 -4.82 4.58 0.23
C GLY A 107 -5.71 4.56 -1.02
N LEU A 108 -6.56 3.53 -1.15
CA LEU A 108 -7.41 3.39 -2.33
C LEU A 108 -8.19 4.68 -2.57
N PRO A 109 -8.32 5.15 -3.84
CA PRO A 109 -9.05 6.37 -4.16
C PRO A 109 -10.47 6.34 -3.58
N LYS A 110 -10.92 7.49 -3.06
CA LYS A 110 -12.26 7.60 -2.46
C LYS A 110 -13.37 7.27 -3.45
N GLU A 111 -13.21 7.65 -4.73
CA GLU A 111 -14.17 7.32 -5.78
C GLU A 111 -14.35 5.80 -5.94
N PHE A 112 -13.24 5.05 -5.96
CA PHE A 112 -13.30 3.59 -5.98
C PHE A 112 -14.02 3.02 -4.74
N LEU A 113 -13.74 3.54 -3.55
CA LEU A 113 -14.44 3.12 -2.33
C LEU A 113 -15.93 3.50 -2.34
N MET A 114 -16.29 4.62 -2.96
CA MET A 114 -17.67 5.08 -3.08
C MET A 114 -18.47 4.24 -4.07
N ASP A 115 -17.85 3.81 -5.17
CA ASP A 115 -18.44 2.85 -6.11
C ASP A 115 -18.67 1.50 -5.44
N VAL A 116 -17.65 0.96 -4.76
CA VAL A 116 -17.75 -0.29 -3.99
C VAL A 116 -18.82 -0.18 -2.90
N ALA A 117 -18.88 0.95 -2.20
CA ALA A 117 -19.91 1.19 -1.19
C ALA A 117 -21.31 1.24 -1.84
N THR A 118 -21.46 1.90 -2.97
CA THR A 118 -22.72 1.96 -3.70
C THR A 118 -23.16 0.57 -4.14
N GLU A 119 -22.25 -0.26 -4.66
CA GLU A 119 -22.55 -1.64 -5.04
C GLU A 119 -22.93 -2.53 -3.86
N ARG A 120 -22.21 -2.44 -2.73
CA ARG A 120 -22.53 -3.23 -1.53
C ARG A 120 -23.81 -2.78 -0.84
N ASN A 121 -24.08 -1.48 -0.82
CA ASN A 121 -25.26 -0.90 -0.17
C ASN A 121 -26.54 -1.08 -1.01
N ARG A 122 -26.48 -1.65 -2.22
CA ARG A 122 -27.66 -2.02 -3.00
C ARG A 122 -28.54 -3.06 -2.31
N VAL A 123 -27.93 -3.92 -1.48
CA VAL A 123 -28.66 -4.96 -0.75
C VAL A 123 -29.20 -4.36 0.55
N ALA A 124 -30.52 -4.32 0.68
CA ALA A 124 -31.16 -3.88 1.91
C ALA A 124 -30.71 -4.76 3.09
N LEU A 125 -30.54 -4.14 4.25
CA LEU A 125 -30.16 -4.85 5.47
C LEU A 125 -31.18 -5.96 5.77
N PRO A 126 -30.72 -7.14 6.24
CA PRO A 126 -31.63 -8.17 6.74
C PRO A 126 -32.53 -7.59 7.83
N GLY A 127 -33.84 -7.83 7.74
CA GLY A 127 -34.79 -7.33 8.73
C GLY A 127 -34.45 -7.85 10.12
N ALA A 128 -33.99 -6.97 11.00
CA ALA A 128 -33.84 -7.26 12.42
C ALA A 128 -35.19 -7.06 13.09
N SER A 129 -36.14 -7.97 12.91
CA SER A 129 -37.37 -7.95 13.70
C SER A 129 -36.99 -8.25 15.14
N ARG A 130 -37.05 -7.22 16.01
CA ARG A 130 -37.05 -7.48 17.44
C ARG A 130 -38.34 -8.23 17.73
N GLY A 131 -38.30 -9.27 18.55
CA GLY A 131 -39.49 -10.08 18.85
C GLY A 131 -40.68 -9.33 19.47
N PHE A 132 -40.58 -8.01 19.69
CA PHE A 132 -41.63 -7.13 20.17
C PHE A 132 -42.40 -6.38 19.05
N ASP A 133 -41.88 -6.32 17.81
CA ASP A 133 -42.43 -5.47 16.74
C ASP A 133 -43.47 -6.18 15.84
N VAL A 134 -43.93 -7.38 16.24
CA VAL A 134 -44.77 -8.30 15.45
C VAL A 134 -46.14 -7.71 15.05
N ALA A 135 -46.56 -6.58 15.63
CA ALA A 135 -47.83 -5.92 15.28
C ALA A 135 -47.77 -5.05 14.01
N GLY A 136 -46.58 -4.74 13.46
CA GLY A 136 -46.43 -3.66 12.47
C GLY A 136 -46.40 -4.05 10.98
N ASN A 137 -46.13 -5.30 10.60
CA ASN A 137 -45.93 -5.61 9.17
C ASN A 137 -46.22 -7.07 8.79
N ALA A 138 -47.50 -7.44 8.74
CA ALA A 138 -47.98 -8.79 8.42
C ALA A 138 -47.94 -9.17 6.92
N ASN A 139 -47.53 -8.27 6.02
CA ASN A 139 -47.67 -8.47 4.57
C ASN A 139 -46.36 -8.79 3.82
N ARG A 140 -45.26 -9.14 4.50
CA ARG A 140 -44.02 -9.60 3.84
C ARG A 140 -43.81 -11.10 4.05
N ALA A 141 -43.65 -11.83 2.95
CA ALA A 141 -43.31 -13.25 2.96
C ALA A 141 -42.05 -13.50 3.82
N PRO A 142 -42.03 -14.57 4.64
CA PRO A 142 -40.90 -14.86 5.52
C PRO A 142 -39.71 -15.29 4.66
N GLN A 143 -38.77 -14.37 4.44
CA GLN A 143 -37.50 -14.73 3.81
C GLN A 143 -36.71 -15.58 4.81
N ALA A 144 -36.10 -16.68 4.38
CA ALA A 144 -35.43 -17.70 5.21
C ALA A 144 -34.31 -17.18 6.15
N HIS A 145 -33.95 -15.91 6.05
CA HIS A 145 -32.96 -15.22 6.88
C HIS A 145 -33.58 -14.23 7.90
N GLN A 146 -34.91 -14.08 7.92
CA GLN A 146 -35.65 -13.23 8.87
C GLN A 146 -36.12 -14.07 10.07
N GLY A 147 -35.17 -14.46 10.92
CA GLY A 147 -35.48 -15.07 12.22
C GLY A 147 -35.72 -14.00 13.28
N LEU A 148 -36.67 -14.25 14.17
CA LEU A 148 -37.05 -13.37 15.28
C LEU A 148 -35.85 -13.10 16.21
N VAL A 149 -35.43 -11.84 16.36
CA VAL A 149 -34.34 -11.46 17.29
C VAL A 149 -34.97 -11.08 18.63
N ILE A 150 -35.09 -12.04 19.54
CA ILE A 150 -35.41 -11.77 20.95
C ILE A 150 -34.07 -11.61 21.68
N GLY A 151 -33.69 -10.36 21.98
CA GLY A 151 -32.57 -9.97 22.87
C GLY A 151 -31.39 -10.94 22.95
N GLY A 152 -30.46 -10.88 21.99
CA GLY A 152 -29.25 -11.71 21.99
C GLY A 152 -28.38 -11.55 20.75
N MET A 153 -27.24 -12.25 20.72
CA MET A 153 -26.37 -12.32 19.54
C MET A 153 -26.89 -13.39 18.57
N ARG A 154 -27.16 -13.01 17.31
CA ARG A 154 -27.50 -13.96 16.26
C ARG A 154 -26.22 -14.55 15.67
N LEU A 155 -25.90 -15.78 16.05
CA LEU A 155 -24.81 -16.53 15.45
C LEU A 155 -25.19 -16.98 14.02
N PRO A 156 -24.21 -17.16 13.11
CA PRO A 156 -24.42 -17.85 11.85
C PRO A 156 -24.97 -19.27 12.04
N PRO A 157 -25.49 -19.93 10.99
CA PRO A 157 -25.81 -21.35 11.04
C PRO A 157 -24.60 -22.17 11.51
N GLU A 158 -24.84 -23.28 12.22
CA GLU A 158 -23.80 -24.10 12.86
C GLU A 158 -22.66 -24.52 11.91
N ARG A 159 -22.96 -24.77 10.63
CA ARG A 159 -21.96 -25.09 9.60
C ARG A 159 -20.93 -23.98 9.35
N PHE A 160 -21.25 -22.75 9.73
CA PHE A 160 -20.38 -21.57 9.61
C PHE A 160 -19.89 -21.08 10.97
N CYS A 161 -20.22 -21.78 12.06
CA CYS A 161 -19.73 -21.50 13.39
C CYS A 161 -18.49 -22.34 13.67
N LEU A 162 -17.42 -21.71 14.16
CA LEU A 162 -16.28 -22.43 14.69
C LEU A 162 -16.66 -22.96 16.08
N THR A 163 -16.88 -24.27 16.19
CA THR A 163 -17.40 -24.94 17.39
C THR A 163 -16.34 -25.23 18.46
N GLY A 164 -15.06 -24.89 18.20
CA GLY A 164 -13.97 -25.08 19.17
C GLY A 164 -13.61 -26.55 19.45
N VAL A 165 -14.07 -27.48 18.60
CA VAL A 165 -13.70 -28.90 18.69
C VAL A 165 -12.28 -29.12 18.16
N GLY A 166 -11.60 -30.13 18.69
CA GLY A 166 -10.29 -30.56 18.17
C GLY A 166 -10.39 -30.97 16.70
N TRP A 167 -9.33 -30.70 15.94
CA TRP A 167 -9.25 -31.18 14.56
C TRP A 167 -8.89 -32.67 14.56
N ASP A 168 -9.87 -33.53 14.34
CA ASP A 168 -9.64 -34.96 14.13
C ASP A 168 -9.23 -35.18 12.66
N MET A 169 -7.97 -35.53 12.42
CA MET A 169 -7.54 -36.06 11.12
C MET A 169 -7.82 -37.55 11.11
N ASN A 170 -8.63 -38.04 10.16
CA ASN A 170 -8.69 -39.47 9.89
C ASN A 170 -7.34 -39.87 9.27
N GLU A 171 -6.56 -40.70 9.96
CA GLU A 171 -5.38 -41.38 9.41
C GLU A 171 -5.75 -42.28 8.21
#